data_AF-A0A9J5X7J4-F1
#
_entry.id   AF-A0A9J5X7J4-F1
#
_cell.length_a   1.000
_cell.length_b   1.000
_cell.length_c   1.000
_cell.angle_alpha   90.00
_cell.angle_beta   90.00
_cell.angle_gamma   90.00
#
_symmetry.space_group_name_H-M   'P 1'
#
loop_
_entity.id
_entity.type
_entity.pdbx_description
1 polymer ?
#
loop_
_entity_poly.entity_id
_entity_poly.type
_entity_poly.pdbx_seq_one_letter_code
_entity_poly.pdbx_strand_id
1 'polypeptide(L)'
;MALEGKEKKPENMTDMEFAVIDKKAKSGIILNLSNEVLREVSTESTAKGMWEKLKTLYMKRIVKNRLYLKQKLYTFRMVEGTSILSHLDAFDSILMNLSNIDAEVNDEDQALLLLISLPQSFKHIRDTMLYGKDNISTVEIKSILKSKECIDRDIIEKVV
;
A
#
# COMPACT_ATOMS: atom_id res chain seq x y z
N MET A 1 -8.21 -24.43 -17.06
CA MET A 1 -9.06 -25.00 -18.13
C MET A 1 -10.19 -24.07 -18.57
N ALA A 2 -11.34 -23.94 -17.88
CA ALA A 2 -12.40 -23.01 -18.31
C ALA A 2 -12.00 -21.53 -18.23
N LEU A 3 -11.22 -21.16 -17.21
CA LEU A 3 -10.68 -19.80 -17.06
C LEU A 3 -9.58 -19.44 -18.07
N GLU A 4 -9.08 -20.42 -18.82
CA GLU A 4 -8.04 -20.22 -19.85
C GLU A 4 -8.65 -20.13 -21.26
N GLY A 5 -9.94 -20.46 -21.39
CA GLY A 5 -10.72 -20.32 -22.63
C GLY A 5 -10.87 -21.63 -23.39
N LYS A 6 -11.78 -21.60 -24.37
CA LYS A 6 -12.11 -22.76 -25.21
C LYS A 6 -10.90 -23.24 -26.02
N GLU A 7 -10.04 -22.32 -26.42
CA GLU A 7 -8.74 -22.55 -27.08
C GLU A 7 -7.75 -23.38 -26.23
N LYS A 8 -7.95 -23.53 -24.92
CA LYS A 8 -7.13 -24.38 -24.03
C LYS A 8 -7.87 -25.65 -23.57
N LYS A 9 -8.96 -26.01 -24.25
CA LYS A 9 -9.71 -27.24 -24.00
C LYS A 9 -8.87 -28.48 -24.38
N PRO A 10 -8.91 -29.57 -23.58
CA PRO A 10 -8.29 -30.85 -23.94
C PRO A 10 -8.83 -31.44 -25.26
N GLU A 11 -7.99 -32.13 -26.02
CA GLU A 11 -8.36 -32.72 -27.32
C GLU A 11 -9.47 -33.77 -27.21
N ASN A 12 -9.53 -34.48 -26.08
CA ASN A 12 -10.54 -35.51 -25.81
C ASN A 12 -11.88 -34.96 -25.29
N MET A 13 -12.02 -33.64 -25.13
CA MET A 13 -13.23 -33.01 -24.60
C MET A 13 -14.05 -32.40 -25.73
N THR A 14 -15.36 -32.62 -25.73
CA THR A 14 -16.29 -32.03 -26.69
C THR A 14 -16.63 -30.57 -26.34
N ASP A 15 -17.19 -29.83 -27.30
CA ASP A 15 -17.63 -28.45 -27.08
C ASP A 15 -18.80 -28.35 -26.08
N MET A 16 -19.69 -29.35 -26.07
CA MET A 16 -20.79 -29.42 -25.10
C MET A 16 -20.28 -29.66 -23.69
N GLU A 17 -19.32 -30.58 -23.50
CA GLU A 17 -18.69 -30.81 -22.19
C GLU A 17 -17.96 -29.57 -21.70
N PHE A 18 -17.24 -28.87 -22.58
CA PHE A 18 -16.60 -27.61 -22.22
C PHE A 18 -17.61 -26.54 -21.81
N ALA A 19 -18.73 -26.40 -22.53
CA ALA A 19 -19.78 -25.44 -22.20
C ALA A 19 -20.40 -25.70 -20.81
N VAL A 20 -20.54 -26.96 -20.41
CA VAL A 20 -20.99 -27.32 -19.05
C VAL A 20 -19.98 -26.87 -18.00
N ILE A 21 -18.68 -27.06 -18.25
CA ILE A 21 -17.62 -26.66 -17.32
C ILE A 21 -17.51 -25.13 -17.26
N ASP A 22 -17.58 -24.43 -18.39
CA ASP A 22 -17.58 -22.96 -18.45
C ASP A 22 -18.78 -22.39 -17.68
N LYS A 23 -19.98 -22.94 -17.86
CA LYS A 23 -21.18 -22.52 -17.10
C LYS A 23 -21.02 -22.75 -15.59
N LYS A 24 -20.44 -23.88 -15.17
CA LYS A 24 -20.14 -24.16 -13.76
C LYS A 24 -19.12 -23.17 -13.20
N ALA A 25 -18.05 -22.89 -13.93
CA ALA A 25 -17.02 -21.94 -13.53
C ALA A 25 -17.60 -20.52 -13.41
N LYS A 26 -18.42 -20.06 -14.38
CA LYS A 26 -19.14 -18.78 -14.29
C LYS A 26 -20.03 -18.71 -13.06
N SER A 27 -20.80 -19.76 -12.79
CA SER A 27 -21.68 -19.81 -11.61
C SER A 27 -20.87 -19.72 -10.32
N GLY A 28 -19.74 -20.44 -10.25
CA GLY A 28 -18.81 -20.36 -9.12
C GLY A 28 -18.22 -18.96 -8.91
N ILE A 29 -17.82 -18.28 -9.98
CA ILE A 29 -17.37 -16.88 -9.91
C ILE A 29 -18.51 -16.00 -9.39
N ILE A 30 -19.72 -16.10 -9.97
CA ILE A 30 -20.83 -15.22 -9.61
C ILE A 30 -21.25 -15.35 -8.15
N LEU A 31 -21.31 -16.58 -7.63
CA LEU A 31 -21.74 -16.86 -6.25
C LEU A 31 -20.79 -16.30 -5.18
N ASN A 32 -19.54 -16.01 -5.54
CA ASN A 32 -18.51 -15.55 -4.61
C ASN A 32 -18.22 -14.03 -4.72
N LEU A 33 -19.03 -13.28 -5.46
CA LEU A 33 -18.82 -11.85 -5.68
C LEU A 33 -19.95 -11.02 -5.10
N SER A 34 -19.60 -9.83 -4.61
CA SER A 34 -20.59 -8.83 -4.21
C SER A 34 -21.32 -8.26 -5.42
N ASN A 35 -22.53 -7.75 -5.21
CA ASN A 35 -23.35 -7.13 -6.26
C ASN A 35 -22.64 -5.99 -6.99
N GLU A 36 -21.75 -5.26 -6.31
CA GLU A 36 -20.94 -4.19 -6.91
C GLU A 36 -19.94 -4.75 -7.94
N VAL A 37 -19.18 -5.78 -7.57
CA VAL A 37 -18.20 -6.40 -8.48
C VAL A 37 -18.89 -7.15 -9.61
N LEU A 38 -20.05 -7.76 -9.35
CA LEU A 38 -20.86 -8.44 -10.36
C LEU A 38 -21.32 -7.52 -11.49
N ARG A 39 -21.72 -6.29 -11.19
CA ARG A 39 -22.12 -5.32 -12.23
C ARG A 39 -21.00 -5.04 -13.22
N GLU A 40 -19.76 -5.02 -12.73
CA GLU A 40 -18.59 -4.80 -13.58
C GLU A 40 -18.26 -6.04 -14.42
N VAL A 41 -18.37 -7.26 -13.89
CA VAL A 41 -17.90 -8.48 -14.59
C VAL A 41 -18.98 -9.21 -15.40
N SER A 42 -20.26 -8.94 -15.14
CA SER A 42 -21.40 -9.61 -15.79
C SER A 42 -21.57 -9.30 -17.28
N THR A 43 -20.84 -8.32 -17.83
CA THR A 43 -20.79 -8.05 -19.27
C THR A 43 -20.12 -9.16 -20.06
N GLU A 44 -19.33 -10.02 -19.40
CA GLU A 44 -18.57 -11.07 -20.05
C GLU A 44 -19.39 -12.36 -20.20
N SER A 45 -19.29 -12.98 -21.38
CA SER A 45 -20.09 -14.16 -21.73
C SER A 45 -19.43 -15.49 -21.35
N THR A 46 -18.14 -15.51 -21.00
CA THR A 46 -17.34 -16.70 -20.70
C THR A 46 -16.72 -16.65 -19.31
N ALA A 47 -16.39 -17.80 -18.71
CA ALA A 47 -15.70 -17.85 -17.42
C ALA A 47 -14.33 -17.18 -17.48
N LYS A 48 -13.59 -17.36 -18.58
CA LYS A 48 -12.34 -16.67 -18.87
C LYS A 48 -12.51 -15.16 -18.89
N GLY A 49 -13.47 -14.64 -19.65
CA GLY A 49 -13.71 -13.20 -19.75
C GLY A 49 -14.03 -12.60 -18.39
N MET A 50 -14.93 -13.23 -17.62
CA MET A 50 -15.23 -12.82 -16.24
C MET A 50 -13.96 -12.78 -15.37
N TRP A 51 -13.15 -13.84 -15.41
CA TRP A 51 -11.91 -13.93 -14.63
C TRP A 51 -10.85 -12.91 -15.03
N GLU A 52 -10.63 -12.68 -16.32
CA GLU A 52 -9.71 -11.68 -16.84
C GLU A 52 -10.15 -10.26 -16.46
N LYS A 53 -11.45 -9.97 -16.55
CA LYS A 53 -12.00 -8.67 -16.13
C LYS A 53 -11.85 -8.45 -14.63
N LEU A 54 -12.08 -9.48 -13.81
CA LEU A 54 -11.77 -9.45 -12.38
C LEU A 54 -10.30 -9.13 -12.13
N LYS A 55 -9.40 -9.86 -12.79
CA LYS A 55 -7.95 -9.60 -12.70
C LYS A 55 -7.63 -8.15 -13.02
N THR A 56 -8.14 -7.62 -14.12
CA THR A 56 -7.91 -6.22 -14.54
C THR A 56 -8.47 -5.23 -13.53
N LEU A 57 -9.69 -5.43 -13.03
CA LEU A 57 -10.30 -4.54 -12.04
C LEU A 57 -9.49 -4.50 -10.74
N TYR A 58 -9.12 -5.67 -10.21
CA TYR A 58 -8.35 -5.75 -8.98
C TYR A 58 -6.91 -5.26 -9.18
N MET A 59 -6.25 -5.57 -10.29
CA MET A 59 -4.93 -5.00 -10.62
C MET A 59 -4.98 -3.47 -10.74
N LYS A 60 -5.99 -2.93 -11.43
CA LYS A 60 -6.21 -1.47 -11.52
C LYS A 60 -6.43 -0.85 -10.14
N ARG A 61 -7.19 -1.52 -9.26
CA ARG A 61 -7.40 -1.09 -7.87
C ARG A 61 -6.11 -1.13 -7.07
N ILE A 62 -5.29 -2.17 -7.21
CA ILE A 62 -3.97 -2.27 -6.58
C ILE A 62 -3.06 -1.13 -7.06
N VAL A 63 -2.98 -0.88 -8.37
CA VAL A 63 -2.15 0.21 -8.92
C VAL A 63 -2.61 1.58 -8.41
N LYS A 64 -3.93 1.84 -8.39
CA LYS A 64 -4.49 3.08 -7.85
C LYS A 64 -4.20 3.22 -6.35
N ASN A 65 -4.41 2.17 -5.58
CA ASN A 65 -4.13 2.16 -4.14
C ASN A 65 -2.64 2.40 -3.87
N ARG A 66 -1.76 1.78 -4.66
CA ARG A 66 -0.31 1.99 -4.58
C ARG A 66 0.07 3.43 -4.86
N LEU A 67 -0.48 4.02 -5.93
CA LEU A 67 -0.22 5.41 -6.28
C LEU A 67 -0.73 6.37 -5.20
N TYR A 68 -1.93 6.11 -4.66
CA TYR A 68 -2.50 6.89 -3.56
C TYR A 68 -1.63 6.84 -2.30
N LEU A 69 -1.18 5.65 -1.89
CA LEU A 69 -0.33 5.50 -0.70
C LEU A 69 1.04 6.15 -0.91
N LYS A 70 1.64 6.02 -2.09
CA LYS A 70 2.88 6.70 -2.45
C LYS A 70 2.71 8.22 -2.41
N GLN A 71 1.63 8.74 -3.01
CA GLN A 71 1.31 10.17 -2.94
C GLN A 71 1.19 10.62 -1.49
N LYS A 72 0.42 9.90 -0.66
CA LYS A 72 0.25 10.19 0.76
C LYS A 72 1.59 10.22 1.51
N LEU A 73 2.49 9.28 1.21
CA LEU A 73 3.83 9.23 1.79
C LEU A 73 4.70 10.43 1.37
N TYR A 74 4.75 10.75 0.07
CA TYR A 74 5.57 11.87 -0.44
C TYR A 74 5.09 13.24 0.06
N THR A 75 3.78 13.40 0.25
CA THR A 75 3.17 14.61 0.80
C THR A 75 3.01 14.56 2.32
N PHE A 76 3.54 13.54 2.99
CA PHE A 76 3.41 13.41 4.44
C PHE A 76 4.21 14.51 5.13
N ARG A 77 3.54 15.30 5.96
CA ARG A 77 4.12 16.43 6.69
C ARG A 77 3.58 16.46 8.11
N MET A 78 4.47 16.66 9.06
CA MET A 78 4.14 16.86 10.46
C MET A 78 3.63 18.29 10.66
N VAL A 79 2.59 18.45 11.46
CA VAL A 79 2.08 19.78 11.85
C VAL A 79 2.81 20.21 13.13
N GLU A 80 3.21 21.48 13.20
CA GLU A 80 3.87 22.04 14.39
C GLU A 80 3.00 21.80 15.65
N GLY A 81 3.61 21.30 16.73
CA GLY A 81 2.91 20.99 17.99
C GLY A 81 2.19 19.64 18.05
N THR A 82 2.23 18.82 16.99
CA THR A 82 1.81 17.41 17.07
C THR A 82 2.86 16.56 17.81
N SER A 83 2.43 15.49 18.46
CA SER A 83 3.36 14.54 19.09
C SER A 83 4.18 13.81 18.03
N ILE A 84 5.49 13.69 18.27
CA ILE A 84 6.39 12.94 17.39
C ILE A 84 5.97 11.48 17.34
N LEU A 85 5.59 10.88 18.47
CA LEU A 85 5.11 9.49 18.50
C LEU A 85 3.92 9.28 17.56
N SER A 86 2.90 10.14 17.63
CA SER A 86 1.74 10.04 16.74
C SER A 86 2.11 10.22 15.26
N HIS A 87 3.08 11.09 14.96
CA HIS A 87 3.60 11.27 13.60
C HIS A 87 4.32 10.01 13.10
N LEU A 88 5.16 9.39 13.93
CA LEU A 88 5.87 8.16 13.62
C LEU A 88 4.91 6.98 13.41
N ASP A 89 3.89 6.83 14.25
CA ASP A 89 2.89 5.77 14.11
C ASP A 89 2.09 5.91 12.80
N ALA A 90 1.72 7.15 12.44
CA ALA A 90 1.04 7.43 11.18
C ALA A 90 1.95 7.17 9.96
N PHE A 91 3.24 7.49 10.06
CA PHE A 91 4.24 7.17 9.04
C PHE A 91 4.37 5.66 8.84
N ASP A 92 4.52 4.91 9.94
CA ASP A 92 4.67 3.44 9.93
C ASP A 92 3.42 2.75 9.40
N SER A 93 2.24 3.27 9.71
CA SER A 93 0.98 2.79 9.12
C SER A 93 0.97 2.91 7.60
N ILE A 94 1.52 4.00 7.03
CA ILE A 94 1.59 4.16 5.56
C ILE A 94 2.56 3.14 4.96
N LEU A 95 3.73 2.94 5.58
CA LEU A 95 4.72 1.96 5.14
C LEU A 95 4.18 0.52 5.20
N MET A 96 3.48 0.17 6.29
CA MET A 96 2.88 -1.14 6.45
C MET A 96 1.81 -1.41 5.38
N ASN A 97 0.98 -0.40 5.07
CA ASN A 97 0.01 -0.49 3.98
C ASN A 97 0.67 -0.64 2.59
N LEU A 98 1.85 -0.05 2.37
CA LEU A 98 2.63 -0.23 1.15
C LEU A 98 3.26 -1.63 1.06
N SER A 99 3.79 -2.17 2.17
CA SER A 99 4.32 -3.54 2.22
C SER A 99 3.22 -4.58 1.97
N ASN A 100 2.01 -4.39 2.52
CA ASN A 100 0.85 -5.26 2.29
C ASN A 100 0.41 -5.38 0.81
N ILE A 101 0.90 -4.52 -0.08
CA ILE A 101 0.61 -4.54 -1.53
C ILE A 101 1.87 -4.70 -2.38
N ASP A 102 2.93 -5.28 -1.81
CA ASP A 102 4.22 -5.54 -2.45
C ASP A 102 4.88 -4.28 -3.04
N ALA A 103 4.72 -3.13 -2.36
CA ALA A 103 5.22 -1.84 -2.78
C ALA A 103 6.20 -1.22 -1.75
N GLU A 104 7.10 -2.05 -1.23
CA GLU A 104 8.07 -1.66 -0.22
C GLU A 104 8.96 -0.49 -0.65
N VAL A 105 9.26 0.36 0.32
CA VAL A 105 10.18 1.50 0.19
C VAL A 105 11.47 1.11 0.88
N ASN A 106 12.63 1.35 0.27
CA ASN A 106 13.92 1.03 0.90
C ASN A 106 14.15 1.89 2.16
N ASP A 107 15.02 1.45 3.08
CA ASP A 107 15.24 2.14 4.36
C ASP A 107 15.79 3.56 4.18
N GLU A 108 16.62 3.80 3.18
CA GLU A 108 17.22 5.10 2.89
C GLU A 108 16.15 6.13 2.46
N ASP A 109 15.24 5.75 1.57
CA ASP A 109 14.10 6.55 1.15
C ASP A 109 13.12 6.75 2.32
N GLN A 110 12.88 5.73 3.14
CA GLN A 110 12.06 5.88 4.35
C GLN A 110 12.65 6.93 5.29
N ALA A 111 13.96 6.85 5.55
CA ALA A 111 14.70 7.79 6.36
C ALA A 111 14.62 9.22 5.79
N LEU A 112 14.89 9.39 4.50
CA LEU A 112 14.80 10.68 3.82
C LEU A 112 13.38 11.25 3.89
N LEU A 113 12.36 10.44 3.59
CA LEU A 113 10.95 10.85 3.61
C LEU A 113 10.50 11.26 5.01
N LEU A 114 10.96 10.56 6.05
CA LEU A 114 10.72 10.93 7.42
C LEU A 114 11.38 12.28 7.74
N LEU A 115 12.64 12.49 7.37
CA LEU A 115 13.36 13.75 7.62
C LEU A 115 12.74 14.96 6.94
N ILE A 116 12.29 14.83 5.68
CA ILE A 116 11.61 15.93 4.97
C ILE A 116 10.16 16.16 5.45
N SER A 117 9.58 15.18 6.14
CA SER A 117 8.24 15.30 6.72
C SER A 117 8.22 16.20 7.97
N LEU A 118 9.38 16.41 8.60
CA LEU A 118 9.48 17.13 9.86
C LEU A 118 9.23 18.65 9.69
N PRO A 119 8.71 19.32 10.73
CA PRO A 119 8.50 20.76 10.72
C PRO A 119 9.82 21.54 10.81
N GLN A 120 9.74 22.86 10.64
CA GLN A 120 10.92 23.73 10.65
C GLN A 120 11.64 23.75 12.00
N SER A 121 10.95 23.54 13.13
CA SER A 121 11.56 23.38 14.46
C SER A 121 12.61 22.27 14.52
N PHE A 122 12.51 21.25 13.66
CA PHE A 122 13.44 20.12 13.59
C PHE A 122 14.53 20.29 12.53
N LYS A 123 14.63 21.48 11.90
CA LYS A 123 15.58 21.76 10.83
C LYS A 123 17.03 21.37 11.19
N HIS A 124 17.48 21.68 12.40
CA HIS A 124 18.84 21.33 12.82
C HIS A 124 19.08 19.81 12.80
N ILE A 125 18.12 19.03 13.30
CA ILE A 125 18.21 17.55 13.30
C ILE A 125 18.21 17.04 11.87
N ARG A 126 17.30 17.56 11.03
CA ARG A 126 17.22 17.21 9.62
C ARG A 126 18.54 17.44 8.90
N ASP A 127 19.10 18.64 9.00
CA ASP A 127 20.32 19.03 8.30
C ASP A 127 21.53 18.24 8.83
N THR A 128 21.59 17.97 10.15
CA THR A 128 22.65 17.14 10.75
C THR A 128 22.57 15.69 10.28
N MET A 129 21.38 15.12 10.15
CA MET A 129 21.22 13.74 9.67
C MET A 129 21.54 13.62 8.18
N LEU A 130 21.12 14.59 7.36
CA LEU A 130 21.33 14.56 5.90
C LEU A 130 22.78 14.81 5.49
N TYR A 131 23.49 15.69 6.19
CA TYR A 131 24.83 16.14 5.78
C TYR A 131 25.94 15.74 6.74
N GLY A 132 25.61 15.25 7.95
CA GLY A 132 26.58 14.94 9.00
C GLY A 132 26.87 13.45 9.19
N LYS A 133 26.18 12.55 8.48
CA LYS A 133 26.37 11.10 8.58
C LYS A 133 26.56 10.46 7.20
N ASP A 134 27.45 9.47 7.13
CA ASP A 134 27.73 8.71 5.91
C ASP A 134 26.59 7.72 5.56
N ASN A 135 25.88 7.21 6.57
CA ASN A 135 24.73 6.32 6.43
C ASN A 135 23.57 6.79 7.31
N ILE A 136 22.36 6.74 6.77
CA ILE A 136 21.14 7.14 7.46
C ILE A 136 20.21 5.93 7.55
N SER A 137 19.79 5.57 8.77
CA SER A 137 18.79 4.54 8.99
C SER A 137 17.54 5.09 9.66
N THR A 138 16.37 4.58 9.25
CA THR A 138 15.08 4.99 9.81
C THR A 138 15.00 4.73 11.31
N VAL A 139 15.62 3.65 11.79
CA VAL A 139 15.64 3.28 13.22
C VAL A 139 16.35 4.35 14.06
N GLU A 140 17.51 4.82 13.59
CA GLU A 140 18.28 5.85 14.28
C GLU A 140 17.53 7.18 14.34
N ILE A 141 16.94 7.61 13.22
CA ILE A 141 16.16 8.85 13.16
C ILE A 141 15.00 8.78 14.16
N LYS A 142 14.24 7.68 14.17
CA LYS A 142 13.13 7.48 15.10
C LYS A 142 13.58 7.58 16.57
N SER A 143 14.71 6.98 16.92
CA SER A 143 15.27 7.03 18.27
C SER A 143 15.63 8.45 18.70
N ILE A 144 16.26 9.20 17.81
CA ILE A 144 16.69 10.58 18.07
C ILE A 144 15.49 11.51 18.19
N LEU A 145 14.48 11.34 17.34
CA LEU A 145 13.24 12.11 17.42
C LEU A 145 12.49 11.85 18.73
N LYS A 146 12.36 10.58 19.15
CA LYS A 146 11.75 10.23 20.44
C LYS A 146 12.51 10.82 21.63
N SER A 147 13.84 10.79 21.58
CA SER A 147 14.69 11.36 22.63
C SER A 147 14.52 12.89 22.73
N LYS A 148 14.40 13.57 21.59
CA LYS A 148 14.14 15.02 21.50
C LYS A 148 12.80 15.39 22.15
N GLU A 149 11.72 14.67 21.84
CA GLU A 149 10.39 14.91 22.45
C GLU A 149 10.39 14.72 23.96
N CYS A 150 11.15 13.73 24.46
CA CYS A 150 11.31 13.49 25.89
C CYS A 150 11.98 14.69 26.59
N ILE A 151 13.07 15.21 26.01
CA ILE A 151 13.80 16.36 26.57
C ILE A 151 12.93 17.63 26.58
N ASP A 152 12.20 17.91 25.49
CA ASP A 152 11.36 19.09 25.41
C ASP A 152 10.21 19.03 26.43
N ARG A 153 9.65 17.84 26.69
CA ARG A 153 8.63 17.62 27.73
C ARG A 153 9.18 17.83 29.15
N ASP A 154 10.35 17.28 29.46
CA ASP A 154 11.01 17.42 30.76
C ASP A 154 11.39 18.87 31.08
N ILE A 155 11.71 19.67 30.06
CA ILE A 155 11.99 21.11 30.22
C ILE A 155 10.70 21.87 30.53
N ILE A 156 9.59 21.55 29.85
CA ILE A 156 8.29 22.21 30.09
C ILE A 156 7.78 21.89 31.50
N GLU A 157 7.89 20.65 31.96
CA GLU A 157 7.43 20.24 33.31
C GLU A 157 8.29 20.83 34.45
N LYS A 158 9.53 21.27 34.18
CA LYS A 158 10.40 21.92 35.18
C LYS A 158 10.23 23.43 35.30
N VAL A 159 9.48 24.05 34.38
CA VAL A 159 9.29 25.51 34.31
C VAL A 159 7.89 25.93 34.78
N VAL A 160 7.01 24.95 35.08
CA VAL A 160 5.68 25.13 35.71
C VAL A 160 5.76 24.76 37.18
#